data_AF-A0A1J4Q623-F1
#
_entry.id   AF-A0A1J4Q623-F1
#
_cell.length_a   1.000
_cell.length_b   1.000
_cell.length_c   1.000
_cell.angle_alpha   90.00
_cell.angle_beta   90.00
_cell.angle_gamma   90.00
#
_symmetry.space_group_name_H-M   'P 1'
#
loop_
_entity.id
_entity.type
_entity.pdbx_description
1 polymer ?
#
loop_
_entity_poly.entity_id
_entity_poly.type
_entity_poly.pdbx_seq_one_letter_code
_entity_poly.pdbx_strand_id
1 'polypeptide(L)'
;MASTPFRDTARSIARKKDYISMSVECDRARSHSWWKNIVECGAWGVTSGGARVGPPTPDEFPGIAKLFGTTVEQVAAMVAADWYGQEPHGGVSPRVMNLAPLLDQLTPEQADALGLIVRSMVEPGAETERAA
;
A
#
# COMPACT_ATOMS: atom_id res chain seq x y z
N MET A 1 -9.88 -10.43 7.02
CA MET A 1 -10.42 -9.32 6.21
C MET A 1 -9.56 -9.26 4.96
N ALA A 2 -10.15 -9.10 3.77
CA ALA A 2 -9.38 -8.94 2.53
C ALA A 2 -8.46 -7.72 2.65
N SER A 3 -7.19 -7.85 2.25
CA SER A 3 -6.26 -6.74 2.26
C SER A 3 -6.71 -5.68 1.23
N THR A 4 -6.56 -4.40 1.55
CA THR A 4 -6.82 -3.27 0.62
C THR A 4 -5.54 -2.46 0.37
N PRO A 5 -4.47 -3.10 -0.14
CA PRO A 5 -3.16 -2.47 -0.31
C PRO A 5 -3.17 -1.18 -1.13
N PHE A 6 -3.98 -1.10 -2.19
CA PHE A 6 -4.01 0.09 -3.03
C PHE A 6 -4.53 1.27 -2.20
N ARG A 7 -5.68 1.08 -1.56
CA ARG A 7 -6.30 2.11 -0.69
C ARG A 7 -5.40 2.47 0.48
N ASP A 8 -4.77 1.49 1.12
CA ASP A 8 -3.91 1.73 2.28
C ASP A 8 -2.69 2.57 1.90
N THR A 9 -2.09 2.28 0.74
CA THR A 9 -0.98 3.06 0.19
C THR A 9 -1.44 4.49 -0.16
N ALA A 10 -2.55 4.64 -0.89
CA ALA A 10 -3.13 5.93 -1.21
C ALA A 10 -3.46 6.76 0.05
N ARG A 11 -4.01 6.13 1.09
CA ARG A 11 -4.32 6.77 2.37
C ARG A 11 -3.08 7.21 3.12
N SER A 12 -2.01 6.42 3.09
CA SER A 12 -0.72 6.79 3.69
C SER A 12 -0.16 8.06 3.04
N ILE A 13 -0.26 8.17 1.71
CA ILE A 13 0.17 9.35 0.96
C ILE A 13 -0.73 10.56 1.28
N ALA A 14 -2.05 10.37 1.33
CA ALA A 14 -3.03 11.42 1.65
C ALA A 14 -2.87 12.03 3.05
N ARG A 15 -2.17 11.34 3.98
CA ARG A 15 -1.79 11.92 5.29
C ARG A 15 -0.70 13.00 5.18
N LYS A 16 0.05 13.02 4.08
CA LYS A 16 1.21 13.89 3.87
C LYS A 16 0.99 14.91 2.75
N LYS A 17 0.02 14.67 1.87
CA LYS A 17 -0.24 15.46 0.65
C LYS A 17 -1.73 15.59 0.41
N ASP A 18 -2.15 16.69 -0.21
CA ASP A 18 -3.54 16.86 -0.66
C ASP A 18 -3.83 16.07 -1.95
N TYR A 19 -5.11 15.88 -2.26
CA TYR A 19 -5.55 15.09 -3.42
C TYR A 19 -5.21 15.74 -4.77
N ILE A 20 -4.98 17.06 -4.80
CA ILE A 20 -4.54 17.78 -6.01
C ILE A 20 -3.09 17.39 -6.32
N SER A 21 -2.23 17.43 -5.30
CA SER A 21 -0.83 17.03 -5.37
C SER A 21 -0.71 15.57 -5.79
N MET A 22 -1.52 14.67 -5.22
CA MET A 22 -1.58 13.27 -5.67
C MET A 22 -1.95 13.15 -7.16
N SER A 23 -2.93 13.93 -7.64
CA SER A 23 -3.30 13.93 -9.06
C SER A 23 -2.15 14.42 -9.95
N VAL A 24 -1.46 15.50 -9.56
CA VAL A 24 -0.32 16.04 -10.32
C VAL A 24 0.87 15.09 -10.32
N GLU A 25 1.22 14.54 -9.17
CA GLU A 25 2.39 13.67 -9.02
C GLU A 25 2.22 12.27 -9.62
N CYS A 26 0.97 11.82 -9.84
CA CYS A 26 0.68 10.65 -10.67
C CYS A 26 0.54 10.96 -12.16
N ASP A 27 1.09 12.08 -12.64
CA ASP A 27 1.03 12.53 -14.03
C ASP A 27 -0.41 12.68 -14.55
N ARG A 28 -1.33 13.04 -13.65
CA ARG A 28 -2.78 13.16 -13.92
C ARG A 28 -3.43 11.89 -14.44
N ALA A 29 -2.83 10.73 -14.17
CA ALA A 29 -3.40 9.42 -14.47
C ALA A 29 -4.80 9.27 -13.86
N ARG A 30 -5.05 9.86 -12.68
CA ARG A 30 -6.37 9.97 -12.07
C ARG A 30 -6.64 11.37 -11.53
N SER A 31 -7.92 11.74 -11.48
CA SER A 31 -8.37 13.02 -10.94
C SER A 31 -8.27 13.09 -9.41
N HIS A 32 -8.16 14.29 -8.87
CA HIS A 32 -8.17 14.51 -7.41
C HIS A 32 -9.47 14.00 -6.74
N SER A 33 -10.61 14.08 -7.42
CA SER A 33 -11.88 13.53 -6.93
C SER A 33 -11.88 12.01 -6.88
N TRP A 34 -11.23 11.35 -7.85
CA TRP A 34 -11.01 9.91 -7.81
C TRP A 34 -10.15 9.50 -6.61
N TRP A 35 -9.04 10.21 -6.37
CA TRP A 35 -8.17 9.98 -5.20
C TRP A 35 -8.89 10.16 -3.86
N LYS A 36 -9.70 11.21 -3.74
CA LYS A 36 -10.54 11.43 -2.55
C LYS A 36 -11.47 10.25 -2.32
N ASN A 37 -12.21 9.84 -3.36
CA ASN A 37 -13.19 8.77 -3.23
C ASN A 37 -12.54 7.41 -2.90
N ILE A 38 -11.39 7.07 -3.48
CA ILE A 38 -10.73 5.80 -3.16
C ILE A 38 -10.22 5.79 -1.70
N VAL A 39 -9.64 6.89 -1.22
CA VAL A 39 -9.12 6.99 0.15
C VAL A 39 -10.25 6.91 1.17
N GLU A 40 -11.31 7.68 0.96
CA GLU A 40 -12.45 7.81 1.88
C GLU A 40 -13.37 6.60 1.82
N CYS A 41 -13.74 6.14 0.62
CA CYS A 41 -14.81 5.16 0.43
C CYS A 41 -14.31 3.76 0.01
N GLY A 42 -13.07 3.64 -0.48
CA GLY A 42 -12.55 2.39 -1.03
C GLY A 42 -13.16 2.02 -2.39
N ALA A 43 -12.69 0.91 -2.98
CA ALA A 43 -13.12 0.46 -4.31
C ALA A 43 -14.64 0.25 -4.41
N TRP A 44 -15.23 -0.37 -3.38
CA TRP A 44 -16.62 -0.83 -3.38
C TRP A 44 -17.61 0.12 -2.68
N GLY A 45 -17.15 1.27 -2.17
CA GLY A 45 -18.03 2.25 -1.51
C GLY A 45 -18.62 1.70 -0.21
N VAL A 46 -17.79 1.54 0.83
CA VAL A 46 -18.21 0.90 2.10
C VAL A 46 -19.01 1.82 3.04
N THR A 47 -19.05 3.11 2.76
CA THR A 47 -19.83 4.11 3.51
C THR A 47 -21.19 4.33 2.85
N SER A 48 -22.24 4.42 3.66
CA SER A 48 -23.61 4.68 3.18
C SER A 48 -23.63 5.98 2.36
N GLY A 49 -23.89 5.89 1.05
CA GLY A 49 -23.85 7.00 0.10
C GLY A 49 -22.52 7.20 -0.66
N GLY A 50 -21.51 6.36 -0.43
CA GLY A 50 -20.22 6.42 -1.13
C GLY A 50 -20.33 5.89 -2.57
N ALA A 51 -19.90 6.67 -3.55
CA ALA A 51 -19.82 6.23 -4.93
C ALA A 51 -18.77 5.11 -5.07
N ARG A 52 -19.13 4.04 -5.80
CA ARG A 52 -18.16 3.03 -6.22
C ARG A 52 -17.08 3.68 -7.08
N VAL A 53 -15.84 3.32 -6.84
CA VAL A 53 -14.70 3.86 -7.58
C VAL A 53 -14.25 2.79 -8.57
N GLY A 54 -14.26 3.10 -9.86
CA GLY A 54 -13.75 2.18 -10.89
C GLY A 54 -12.23 1.97 -10.77
N PRO A 55 -11.72 0.76 -11.08
CA PRO A 55 -10.28 0.48 -11.04
C PRO A 55 -9.54 1.34 -12.06
N PRO A 56 -8.29 1.74 -11.78
CA PRO A 56 -7.45 2.36 -12.80
C PRO A 56 -7.24 1.44 -14.00
N THR A 57 -7.13 2.01 -15.19
CA THR A 57 -6.81 1.28 -16.41
C THR A 57 -5.30 1.02 -16.48
N PRO A 58 -4.84 0.03 -17.27
CA PRO A 58 -3.41 -0.26 -17.39
C PRO A 58 -2.54 0.94 -17.79
N ASP A 59 -3.06 1.81 -18.66
CA ASP A 59 -2.36 3.03 -19.11
C ASP A 59 -2.12 4.06 -17.98
N GLU A 60 -2.87 3.95 -16.89
CA GLU A 60 -2.76 4.82 -15.72
C GLU A 60 -1.76 4.31 -14.68
N PHE A 61 -1.35 3.03 -14.78
CA PHE A 61 -0.47 2.40 -13.81
C PHE A 61 0.92 3.05 -13.72
N PRO A 62 1.57 3.48 -14.82
CA PRO A 62 2.88 4.13 -14.72
C PRO A 62 2.87 5.39 -13.86
N GLY A 63 1.84 6.24 -14.01
CA GLY A 63 1.69 7.45 -13.20
C GLY A 63 1.42 7.12 -11.72
N ILE A 64 0.60 6.12 -11.45
CA ILE A 64 0.32 5.66 -10.08
C ILE A 64 1.57 5.05 -9.44
N ALA A 65 2.34 4.26 -10.19
CA ALA A 65 3.58 3.63 -9.74
C ALA A 65 4.61 4.68 -9.31
N LYS A 66 4.74 5.75 -10.08
CA LYS A 66 5.55 6.93 -9.74
C LYS A 66 5.10 7.59 -8.44
N LEU A 67 3.80 7.86 -8.27
CA LEU A 67 3.27 8.44 -7.03
C LEU A 67 3.51 7.54 -5.82
N PHE A 68 3.36 6.23 -5.99
CA PHE A 68 3.49 5.24 -4.92
C PHE A 68 4.95 4.88 -4.62
N GLY A 69 5.90 5.24 -5.49
CA GLY A 69 7.30 4.84 -5.37
C GLY A 69 7.48 3.32 -5.52
N THR A 70 6.73 2.70 -6.43
CA THR A 70 6.61 1.25 -6.61
C THR A 70 6.64 0.91 -8.11
N THR A 71 6.56 -0.36 -8.51
CA THR A 71 6.52 -0.76 -9.94
C THR A 71 5.10 -0.86 -10.49
N VAL A 72 4.96 -0.89 -11.82
CA VAL A 72 3.66 -1.07 -12.51
C VAL A 72 3.04 -2.42 -12.14
N GLU A 73 3.85 -3.46 -12.02
CA GLU A 73 3.42 -4.81 -11.64
C GLU A 73 2.88 -4.83 -10.21
N GLN A 74 3.53 -4.11 -9.29
CA GLN A 74 3.05 -3.94 -7.92
C GLN A 74 1.73 -3.19 -7.91
N VAL A 75 1.57 -2.10 -8.68
CA VAL A 75 0.27 -1.41 -8.81
C VAL A 75 -0.81 -2.36 -9.33
N ALA A 76 -0.52 -3.15 -10.38
CA ALA A 76 -1.46 -4.12 -10.93
C ALA A 76 -1.89 -5.16 -9.89
N ALA A 77 -0.95 -5.66 -9.08
CA ALA A 77 -1.22 -6.58 -7.98
C ALA A 77 -2.09 -5.93 -6.89
N MET A 78 -1.83 -4.67 -6.53
CA MET A 78 -2.65 -3.94 -5.56
C MET A 78 -4.08 -3.71 -6.08
N VAL A 79 -4.23 -3.40 -7.37
CA VAL A 79 -5.54 -3.26 -8.02
C VAL A 79 -6.29 -4.60 -8.03
N ALA A 80 -5.60 -5.70 -8.35
CA ALA A 80 -6.16 -7.05 -8.29
C ALA A 80 -6.72 -7.38 -6.90
N ALA A 81 -5.99 -7.01 -5.84
CA ALA A 81 -6.42 -7.21 -4.46
C ALA A 81 -7.65 -6.35 -4.09
N ASP A 82 -7.56 -5.03 -4.25
CA ASP A 82 -8.61 -4.10 -3.81
C ASP A 82 -9.92 -4.22 -4.60
N TRP A 83 -9.84 -4.40 -5.93
CA TRP A 83 -11.03 -4.44 -6.79
C TRP A 83 -11.55 -5.84 -7.04
N TYR A 84 -10.68 -6.84 -7.10
CA TYR A 84 -11.09 -8.19 -7.53
C TYR A 84 -10.93 -9.24 -6.43
N GLY A 85 -10.43 -8.86 -5.25
CA GLY A 85 -10.19 -9.78 -4.14
C GLY A 85 -9.14 -10.84 -4.46
N GLN A 86 -8.30 -10.61 -5.49
CA GLN A 86 -7.26 -11.53 -5.92
C GLN A 86 -5.95 -11.12 -5.25
N GLU A 87 -5.44 -11.96 -4.34
CA GLU A 87 -4.09 -11.82 -3.82
C GLU A 87 -3.15 -12.67 -4.70
N PRO A 88 -2.33 -12.07 -5.57
CA PRO A 88 -1.59 -12.82 -6.59
C PRO A 88 -0.55 -13.82 -6.03
N HIS A 89 -0.22 -13.76 -4.73
CA HIS A 89 0.89 -14.52 -4.13
C HIS A 89 0.59 -15.24 -2.81
N GLY A 90 -0.63 -15.76 -2.62
CA GLY A 90 -0.87 -16.80 -1.61
C GLY A 90 -0.65 -16.39 -0.14
N GLY A 91 -1.06 -15.17 0.24
CA GLY A 91 -1.06 -14.72 1.65
C GLY A 91 0.18 -13.95 2.10
N VAL A 92 1.07 -13.58 1.19
CA VAL A 92 2.17 -12.62 1.50
C VAL A 92 1.60 -11.21 1.62
N SER A 93 1.81 -10.57 2.76
CA SER A 93 1.25 -9.23 3.00
C SER A 93 1.83 -8.16 2.06
N PRO A 94 1.07 -7.12 1.70
CA PRO A 94 1.56 -6.02 0.85
C PRO A 94 2.80 -5.31 1.39
N ARG A 95 2.98 -5.26 2.72
CA ARG A 95 4.21 -4.71 3.33
C ARG A 95 5.44 -5.53 2.96
N VAL A 96 5.31 -6.86 2.94
CA VAL A 96 6.38 -7.77 2.54
C VAL A 96 6.66 -7.61 1.03
N MET A 97 5.60 -7.50 0.21
CA MET A 97 5.75 -7.26 -1.24
C MET A 97 6.43 -5.93 -1.56
N ASN A 98 6.16 -4.87 -0.80
CA ASN A 98 6.80 -3.57 -0.98
C ASN A 98 8.28 -3.61 -0.56
N LEU A 99 8.63 -4.45 0.41
CA LEU A 99 10.01 -4.62 0.87
C LEU A 99 10.80 -5.60 -0.01
N ALA A 100 10.14 -6.50 -0.73
CA ALA A 100 10.78 -7.55 -1.51
C ALA A 100 11.90 -7.03 -2.46
N PRO A 101 11.69 -5.97 -3.26
CA PRO A 101 12.77 -5.47 -4.13
C PRO A 101 13.99 -4.94 -3.37
N LEU A 102 13.80 -4.47 -2.13
CA LEU A 102 14.89 -4.01 -1.27
C LEU A 102 15.59 -5.20 -0.58
N LEU A 103 14.83 -6.22 -0.18
CA LEU A 103 15.34 -7.44 0.41
C LEU A 103 16.18 -8.25 -0.58
N ASP A 104 15.77 -8.29 -1.85
CA ASP A 104 16.48 -9.00 -2.94
C ASP A 104 17.86 -8.38 -3.25
N GLN A 105 18.11 -7.15 -2.82
CA GLN A 105 19.40 -6.45 -3.00
C GLN A 105 20.39 -6.71 -1.85
N LEU A 106 19.95 -7.36 -0.76
CA LEU A 106 20.78 -7.60 0.41
C LEU A 106 21.67 -8.82 0.20
N THR A 107 22.90 -8.78 0.72
CA THR A 107 23.70 -10.00 0.90
C THR A 107 23.05 -10.88 1.98
N PRO A 108 23.35 -12.20 2.01
CA PRO A 108 22.85 -13.08 3.06
C PRO A 108 23.11 -12.55 4.48
N GLU A 109 24.29 -12.00 4.74
CA GLU A 109 24.66 -11.44 6.04
C GLU A 109 23.83 -10.20 6.41
N GLN A 110 23.53 -9.35 5.42
CA GLN A 110 22.69 -8.17 5.61
C GLN A 110 21.22 -8.54 5.85
N ALA A 111 20.72 -9.55 5.12
CA ALA A 111 19.37 -10.07 5.32
C ALA A 111 19.20 -10.68 6.72
N ASP A 112 20.19 -11.43 7.19
CA ASP A 112 20.22 -12.00 8.54
C ASP A 112 20.23 -10.90 9.62
N ALA A 113 21.08 -9.88 9.44
CA ALA A 113 21.13 -8.73 10.35
C ALA A 113 19.80 -7.97 10.41
N LEU A 114 19.15 -7.74 9.26
CA LEU A 114 17.83 -7.14 9.20
C LEU A 114 16.79 -8.00 9.91
N GLY A 115 16.85 -9.32 9.76
CA GLY A 115 15.99 -10.26 10.48
C GLY A 115 16.15 -10.19 12.01
N LEU A 116 17.35 -9.92 12.51
CA LEU A 116 17.58 -9.68 13.94
C LEU A 116 16.96 -8.36 14.41
N ILE A 117 17.14 -7.28 13.64
CA ILE A 117 16.57 -5.97 13.95
C ILE A 117 15.03 -6.05 13.99
N VAL A 118 14.41 -6.61 12.95
CA VAL A 118 12.96 -6.75 12.87
C VAL A 118 12.42 -7.57 14.06
N ARG A 119 13.09 -8.66 14.44
CA ARG A 119 12.70 -9.44 15.64
C ARG A 119 12.80 -8.62 16.92
N SER A 120 13.89 -7.87 17.12
CA SER A 120 14.04 -7.02 18.31
C SER A 120 13.00 -5.89 18.41
N MET A 121 12.43 -5.47 17.28
CA MET A 121 11.37 -4.47 17.24
C MET A 121 9.97 -5.05 17.47
N VAL A 122 9.82 -6.37 17.36
CA VAL A 122 8.53 -7.08 17.48
C VAL A 122 8.37 -7.74 18.84
N GLU A 123 9.44 -7.97 19.60
CA GLU A 123 9.34 -8.37 21.01
C GLU A 123 8.84 -7.19 21.87
N PRO A 124 7.69 -7.32 22.56
CA PRO A 124 7.31 -6.34 23.57
C PRO A 124 8.29 -6.44 24.74
N GLY A 125 8.67 -5.31 25.32
CA GLY A 125 9.47 -5.26 26.53
C GLY A 125 8.92 -6.22 27.60
N ALA A 126 9.65 -7.30 27.87
CA ALA A 126 9.59 -7.95 29.14
C ALA A 126 10.17 -6.96 30.17
N GLU A 127 9.44 -6.73 31.27
CA GLU A 127 9.78 -5.85 32.40
C GLU A 127 9.33 -4.37 32.31
N THR A 128 8.02 -4.14 32.36
CA THR A 128 7.49 -2.99 33.12
C THR A 128 6.16 -3.33 33.79
N GLU A 129 6.14 -4.39 34.60
CA GLU A 129 5.10 -4.55 35.63
C GLU A 129 5.62 -5.38 36.81
N ARG A 130 6.66 -4.85 37.46
CA ARG A 130 6.86 -5.01 38.90
C ARG A 130 6.63 -3.63 39.53
N ALA A 131 5.39 -3.35 39.94
CA ALA A 131 5.03 -2.49 41.08
C ALA A 131 3.58 -2.00 40.94
N ALA A 132 2.65 -2.72 41.59
CA ALA A 132 1.63 -2.17 42.48
C ALA A 132 0.83 -3.33 43.09
#